data_AF-A0A529XK77-F1
#
_entry.id   AF-A0A529XK77-F1
#
_cell.length_a   1.000
_cell.length_b   1.000
_cell.length_c   1.000
_cell.angle_alpha   90.00
_cell.angle_beta   90.00
_cell.angle_gamma   90.00
#
_symmetry.space_group_name_H-M   'P 1'
#
loop_
_entity.id
_entity.type
_entity.pdbx_description
1 polymer ?
#
loop_
_entity_poly.entity_id
_entity_poly.type
_entity_poly.pdbx_seq_one_letter_code
_entity_poly.pdbx_strand_id
1 'polypeptide(L)'
;MNIHKNARLTPLRREEMALSVIEGGFSKAHAARVYGVSAKIVARWVGRYKAEGRAGMIDRSSRPAHMPQATTASIAERIMALRRQRWTGKHI
;
A
#
# COMPACT_ATOMS: atom_id res chain seq x y z
N MET A 1 5.10 -5.73 7.22
CA MET A 1 4.06 -5.66 6.16
C MET A 1 3.29 -6.96 6.17
N ASN A 2 1.98 -6.93 6.45
CA ASN A 2 1.16 -8.13 6.40
C ASN A 2 0.59 -8.27 4.98
N ILE A 3 1.30 -9.04 4.14
CA ILE A 3 0.90 -9.28 2.75
C ILE A 3 -0.10 -10.42 2.75
N HIS A 4 -1.30 -10.17 2.23
CA HIS A 4 -2.30 -11.22 2.09
C HIS A 4 -1.79 -12.33 1.14
N LYS A 5 -2.03 -13.60 1.47
CA LYS A 5 -1.59 -14.76 0.68
C LYS A 5 -1.97 -14.72 -0.80
N ASN A 6 -3.09 -14.06 -1.13
CA ASN A 6 -3.58 -13.90 -2.51
C ASN A 6 -3.13 -12.59 -3.19
N ALA A 7 -2.24 -11.80 -2.57
CA ALA A 7 -1.77 -10.55 -3.15
C ALA A 7 -0.90 -10.82 -4.38
N ARG A 8 -1.40 -10.45 -5.56
CA ARG A 8 -0.69 -10.70 -6.83
C ARG A 8 0.52 -9.79 -7.04
N LEU A 9 0.55 -8.60 -6.46
CA LEU A 9 1.63 -7.61 -6.65
C LEU A 9 2.41 -7.39 -5.35
N THR A 10 3.21 -8.40 -4.98
CA THR A 10 4.12 -8.37 -3.82
C THR A 10 5.32 -7.44 -4.07
N PRO A 11 6.09 -7.04 -3.04
CA PRO A 11 7.32 -6.27 -3.20
C PRO A 11 8.27 -6.85 -4.25
N LEU A 12 8.49 -8.16 -4.22
CA LEU A 12 9.30 -8.87 -5.22
C LEU A 12 8.76 -8.67 -6.64
N ARG A 13 7.44 -8.84 -6.84
CA ARG A 13 6.83 -8.66 -8.16
C ARG A 13 6.82 -7.22 -8.65
N ARG A 14 6.88 -6.23 -7.74
CA ARG A 14 7.04 -4.81 -8.10
C ARG A 14 8.46 -4.51 -8.54
N GLU A 15 9.44 -5.14 -7.90
CA GLU A 15 10.85 -5.09 -8.27
C GLU A 15 11.07 -5.66 -9.67
N GLU A 16 10.60 -6.89 -9.92
CA GLU A 16 10.62 -7.53 -11.24
C GLU A 16 9.97 -6.64 -12.32
N MET A 17 8.80 -6.08 -12.01
CA MET A 17 8.11 -5.16 -12.91
C MET A 17 8.94 -3.90 -13.19
N ALA A 18 9.54 -3.30 -12.18
CA ALA A 18 10.34 -2.10 -12.35
C ALA A 18 11.60 -2.37 -13.18
N LEU A 19 12.33 -3.45 -12.89
CA LEU A 19 13.52 -3.88 -13.62
C LEU A 19 13.20 -4.19 -15.07
N SER A 20 12.10 -4.90 -15.36
CA SER A 20 11.71 -5.21 -16.75
C SER A 20 11.53 -3.96 -17.62
N VAL A 21 11.15 -2.82 -17.02
CA VAL A 21 11.04 -1.54 -17.73
C VAL A 21 12.37 -0.78 -17.76
N ILE A 22 13.16 -0.84 -16.69
CA ILE A 22 14.44 -0.11 -16.56
C ILE A 22 15.51 -0.71 -17.48
N GLU A 23 15.56 -2.03 -17.59
CA GLU A 23 16.49 -2.79 -18.44
C GLU A 23 16.10 -2.73 -19.93
N GLY A 24 15.02 -2.01 -20.27
CA GLY A 24 14.56 -1.85 -21.65
C GLY A 24 13.77 -3.03 -22.20
N GLY A 25 13.55 -4.08 -21.41
CA GLY A 25 12.80 -5.27 -21.83
C GLY A 25 11.33 -4.97 -22.16
N PHE A 26 10.67 -4.08 -21.41
CA PHE A 26 9.28 -3.71 -21.61
C PHE A 26 9.04 -2.20 -21.65
N SER A 27 8.11 -1.78 -22.51
CA SER A 27 7.46 -0.48 -22.33
C SER A 27 6.56 -0.49 -21.08
N LYS A 28 6.29 0.69 -20.49
CA LYS A 28 5.36 0.81 -19.34
C LYS A 28 3.97 0.23 -19.65
N ALA A 29 3.50 0.37 -20.89
CA ALA A 29 2.21 -0.17 -21.34
C ALA A 29 2.24 -1.70 -21.45
N HIS A 30 3.35 -2.28 -21.91
CA HIS A 30 3.51 -3.73 -21.96
C HIS A 30 3.58 -4.33 -20.55
N ALA A 31 4.42 -3.76 -19.67
CA ALA A 31 4.51 -4.18 -18.28
C ALA A 31 3.16 -4.08 -17.55
N ALA A 32 2.38 -3.02 -17.80
CA ALA A 32 1.04 -2.86 -17.24
C ALA A 32 0.14 -4.07 -17.54
N ARG A 33 0.14 -4.57 -18.79
CA ARG A 33 -0.64 -5.75 -19.18
C ARG A 33 -0.12 -7.02 -18.50
N VAL A 34 1.19 -7.24 -18.50
CA VAL A 34 1.82 -8.45 -17.92
C VAL A 34 1.55 -8.55 -16.41
N TYR A 35 1.67 -7.45 -15.69
CA TYR A 35 1.53 -7.42 -14.23
C TYR A 35 0.10 -7.12 -13.76
N GLY A 36 -0.85 -6.90 -14.68
CA GLY A 36 -2.26 -6.67 -14.36
C GLY A 36 -2.53 -5.37 -13.63
N VAL A 37 -1.82 -4.30 -14.00
CA VAL A 37 -1.94 -2.96 -13.39
C VAL A 37 -2.06 -1.88 -14.46
N SER A 38 -2.34 -0.63 -14.09
CA SER A 38 -2.29 0.49 -15.04
C SER A 38 -0.86 0.99 -15.26
N ALA A 39 -0.60 1.59 -16.43
CA ALA A 39 0.71 2.19 -16.74
C ALA A 39 1.14 3.27 -15.72
N LYS A 40 0.18 3.96 -15.09
CA LYS A 40 0.43 4.91 -13.98
C LYS A 40 1.03 4.22 -12.75
N ILE A 41 0.57 3.00 -12.45
CA ILE A 41 1.11 2.20 -11.35
C ILE A 41 2.52 1.71 -11.69
N VAL A 42 2.75 1.25 -12.92
CA VAL A 42 4.10 0.89 -13.40
C VAL A 42 5.05 2.07 -13.25
N ALA A 43 4.68 3.25 -13.78
CA ALA A 43 5.51 4.45 -13.71
C ALA A 43 5.87 4.83 -12.26
N ARG A 44 4.92 4.69 -11.33
CA ARG A 44 5.15 4.94 -9.90
C ARG A 44 6.19 3.99 -9.31
N TRP A 45 6.07 2.70 -9.56
CA TRP A 45 7.01 1.71 -9.02
C TRP A 45 8.38 1.81 -9.67
N VAL A 46 8.47 2.08 -10.98
CA VAL A 46 9.73 2.39 -11.66
C VAL A 46 10.41 3.60 -11.03
N GLY A 47 9.67 4.69 -10.78
CA GLY A 47 10.21 5.88 -10.13
C GLY A 47 10.74 5.59 -8.72
N ARG A 48 9.99 4.80 -7.93
CA ARG A 48 10.42 4.38 -6.59
C ARG A 48 11.68 3.51 -6.63
N TYR A 49 11.76 2.56 -7.54
CA TYR A 49 12.93 1.70 -7.67
C TYR A 49 14.17 2.51 -8.04
N LYS A 50 14.04 3.48 -8.95
CA LYS A 50 15.14 4.38 -9.29
C LYS A 50 15.61 5.24 -8.11
N ALA A 51 14.71 5.65 -7.22
CA ALA A 51 15.05 6.51 -6.08
C ALA A 51 15.58 5.74 -4.86
N GLU A 52 15.02 4.57 -4.58
CA GLU A 52 15.19 3.85 -3.30
C GLU A 52 15.62 2.39 -3.49
N GLY A 53 15.78 1.93 -4.72
CA GLY A 53 16.06 0.54 -5.06
C GLY A 53 15.01 -0.42 -4.51
N ARG A 54 15.46 -1.59 -4.07
CA ARG A 54 14.63 -2.63 -3.47
C ARG A 54 13.88 -2.17 -2.23
N ALA A 55 14.46 -1.27 -1.43
CA ALA A 55 13.82 -0.74 -0.22
C ALA A 55 12.51 0.02 -0.55
N GLY A 56 12.43 0.63 -1.73
CA GLY A 56 11.25 1.36 -2.20
C GLY A 56 10.06 0.50 -2.61
N MET A 57 10.21 -0.84 -2.66
CA MET A 57 9.16 -1.76 -3.13
C MET A 57 8.16 -2.18 -2.04
N ILE A 58 8.43 -1.78 -0.80
CA ILE A 58 7.56 -1.99 0.35
C ILE A 58 6.34 -1.05 0.28
N ASP A 59 5.21 -1.48 0.85
CA ASP A 59 4.04 -0.61 0.97
C ASP A 59 4.36 0.58 1.87
N ARG A 60 4.03 1.77 1.36
CA ARG A 60 3.99 2.97 2.18
C ARG A 60 2.66 3.04 2.87
N SER A 61 2.66 3.63 4.06
CA SER A 61 1.42 3.95 4.76
C SER A 61 0.52 4.79 3.86
N SER A 62 -0.73 4.38 3.72
CA SER A 62 -1.79 5.24 3.14
C SER A 62 -2.23 6.32 4.12
N ARG A 63 -1.79 6.27 5.38
CA ARG A 63 -2.08 7.30 6.37
C ARG A 63 -1.36 8.59 5.96
N PRO A 64 -2.04 9.73 5.91
CA PRO A 64 -1.36 11.00 5.73
C PRO A 64 -0.38 11.27 6.88
N ALA A 65 0.63 12.08 6.59
CA ALA A 65 1.67 12.45 7.55
C ALA A 65 1.10 13.31 8.70
N HIS A 66 0.12 14.16 8.39
CA HIS A 66 -0.51 15.05 9.35
C HIS A 66 -2.03 14.94 9.27
N MET A 67 -2.67 14.87 10.43
CA MET A 67 -4.13 14.82 10.60
C MET A 67 -4.51 15.87 11.65
N PRO A 68 -4.90 17.10 11.25
CA PRO A 68 -5.16 18.18 12.20
C PRO A 68 -6.35 17.89 13.13
N GLN A 69 -7.29 17.06 12.68
CA GLN A 69 -8.45 16.62 13.47
C GLN A 69 -8.26 15.22 14.05
N ALA A 70 -7.00 14.79 14.25
CA ALA A 70 -6.72 13.52 14.92
C ALA A 70 -7.29 13.55 16.34
N THR A 71 -8.11 12.54 16.68
CA THR A 71 -8.57 12.32 18.04
C THR A 71 -7.38 12.15 18.98
N THR A 72 -7.41 12.81 20.14
CA THR A 72 -6.36 12.69 21.14
C THR A 72 -6.23 11.23 21.61
N ALA A 73 -5.02 10.84 22.01
CA ALA A 73 -4.74 9.46 22.42
C ALA A 73 -5.67 9.00 23.55
N SER A 74 -5.91 9.86 24.55
CA SER A 74 -6.79 9.55 25.69
C SER A 74 -8.24 9.26 25.27
N ILE A 75 -8.79 10.05 24.34
CA ILE A 75 -10.15 9.83 23.83
C ILE A 75 -10.19 8.55 22.99
N ALA A 76 -9.18 8.32 22.14
CA ALA A 76 -9.10 7.10 21.33
C ALA A 76 -9.02 5.84 22.20
N GLU A 77 -8.24 5.87 23.28
CA GLU A 77 -8.15 4.77 24.26
C GLU A 77 -9.48 4.50 24.95
N ARG A 78 -10.19 5.56 25.37
CA ARG A 78 -11.52 5.43 25.97
C ARG A 78 -12.52 4.84 24.99
N ILE A 79 -12.51 5.27 23.73
CA ILE A 79 -13.35 4.68 22.67
C ILE A 79 -13.04 3.19 22.49
N MET A 80 -11.76 2.81 22.43
CA MET A 80 -11.35 1.41 22.30
C MET A 80 -11.79 0.57 23.50
N ALA A 81 -11.66 1.09 24.72
CA ALA A 81 -12.09 0.41 25.94
C ALA A 81 -13.61 0.17 25.93
N LEU A 82 -14.41 1.16 25.58
CA LEU A 82 -15.87 1.03 25.48
C LEU A 82 -16.29 0.05 24.38
N ARG A 83 -15.68 0.12 23.18
CA ARG A 83 -15.96 -0.83 22.08
C ARG A 83 -15.68 -2.28 22.46
N ARG A 84 -14.65 -2.53 23.28
CA ARG A 84 -14.32 -3.87 23.78
C ARG A 84 -15.39 -4.45 24.72
N GLN A 85 -16.26 -3.63 25.31
CA GLN A 85 -17.36 -4.11 26.15
C GLN A 85 -18.50 -4.76 25.36
N ARG A 86 -18.50 -4.63 24.01
CA ARG A 86 -19.45 -5.27 23.08
C ARG A 86 -20.93 -5.02 23.42
N TRP A 87 -21.26 -3.87 23.99
CA TRP A 87 -22.64 -3.51 24.25
C TRP A 87 -23.43 -3.47 22.94
N THR A 88 -24.54 -4.20 22.90
CA THR A 88 -25.50 -4.16 21.80
C THR A 88 -26.46 -2.99 22.01
N GLY A 89 -26.91 -2.35 20.94
CA GLY A 89 -27.98 -1.37 21.02
C GLY A 89 -29.26 -2.00 21.58
N LYS A 90 -30.14 -1.18 22.13
CA LYS A 90 -31.50 -1.64 22.47
C LYS A 90 -32.18 -2.15 21.21
N HIS A 91 -32.81 -3.32 21.31
CA HIS A 91 -33.70 -3.78 20.26
C HIS A 91 -34.84 -2.76 20.10
N ILE A 92 -35.03 -2.29 18.87
CA ILE A 92 -36.12 -1.37 18.50
C ILE A 92 -37.38 -2.19 18.28
#